data_AF-A0A2R6CDD9-F1
#
_entry.id   AF-A0A2R6CDD9-F1
#
_cell.length_a   1.000
_cell.length_b   1.000
_cell.length_c   1.000
_cell.angle_alpha   90.00
_cell.angle_beta   90.00
_cell.angle_gamma   90.00
#
_symmetry.space_group_name_H-M   'P 1'
#
loop_
_entity.id
_entity.type
_entity.pdbx_description
1 polymer ?
#
loop_
_entity_poly.entity_id
_entity_poly.type
_entity_poly.pdbx_seq_one_letter_code
_entity_poly.pdbx_strand_id
1 'polypeptide(L)' 'MEEWLSNVANELKRRYGPIEVKRIGSSYYAYRVSSVYDPEKRRARKVSGEYLGKITRNGFEPKRRAVL' A
#
# COMPACT_ATOMS: atom_id res chain seq x y z
N MET A 1 -9.83 1.76 12.10
CA MET A 1 -9.01 0.70 11.44
C MET A 1 -8.68 -0.31 12.52
N GLU A 2 -8.71 -1.62 12.24
CA GLU A 2 -8.35 -2.65 13.23
C GLU A 2 -6.87 -2.48 13.67
N GLU A 3 -6.56 -2.77 14.93
CA GLU A 3 -5.22 -2.55 15.51
C GLU A 3 -4.15 -3.38 14.80
N TRP A 4 -4.41 -4.67 14.58
CA TRP A 4 -3.49 -5.56 13.85
C TRP A 4 -3.16 -5.04 12.44
N LEU A 5 -4.14 -4.49 11.73
CA LEU A 5 -3.96 -3.93 10.39
C LEU A 5 -3.07 -2.69 10.42
N SER A 6 -3.23 -1.85 11.45
CA SER A 6 -2.40 -0.65 11.65
C SER A 6 -0.96 -1.03 11.95
N ASN A 7 -0.72 -2.07 12.74
CA ASN A 7 0.62 -2.58 13.03
C ASN A 7 1.33 -3.05 11.75
N VAL A 8 0.67 -3.90 10.95
CA VAL A 8 1.23 -4.36 9.67
C VAL A 8 1.44 -3.19 8.71
N ALA A 9 0.49 -2.26 8.60
CA ALA A 9 0.64 -1.09 7.73
C ALA A 9 1.82 -0.20 8.13
N ASN A 10 2.07 -0.02 9.42
CA ASN A 10 3.22 0.75 9.92
C ASN A 10 4.55 0.06 9.61
N GLU A 11 4.62 -1.27 9.77
CA GLU A 11 5.80 -2.06 9.38
C GLU A 11 6.08 -1.90 7.88
N LEU A 12 5.04 -2.08 7.05
CA LEU A 12 5.16 -1.93 5.60
C LEU A 12 5.56 -0.51 5.19
N LYS A 13 5.05 0.52 5.89
CA LYS A 13 5.44 1.91 5.64
C LYS A 13 6.92 2.15 5.93
N ARG A 14 7.48 1.53 6.99
CA ARG A 14 8.92 1.59 7.31
C ARG A 14 9.75 0.86 6.26
N ARG A 15 9.28 -0.28 5.75
CA ARG A 15 10.01 -1.13 4.81
C ARG A 15 9.98 -0.65 3.37
N TYR A 16 8.82 -0.21 2.89
CA TYR A 16 8.58 0.10 1.47
C TYR A 16 8.38 1.60 1.19
N GLY A 17 8.37 2.43 2.23
CA GLY A 17 8.03 3.84 2.13
C GLY A 17 6.52 4.09 2.13
N PRO A 18 6.03 5.19 1.57
CA PRO A 18 4.60 5.49 1.57
C PRO A 18 3.79 4.39 0.86
N ILE A 19 2.78 3.88 1.56
CA ILE A 19 1.84 2.88 1.06
C ILE A 19 0.40 3.36 1.13
N GLU A 20 -0.44 2.74 0.33
CA GLU A 20 -1.89 2.82 0.39
C GLU A 20 -2.45 1.44 0.73
N VAL A 21 -3.27 1.36 1.77
CA VAL A 21 -4.03 0.16 2.12
C VAL A 21 -5.42 0.28 1.51
N LYS A 22 -5.80 -0.66 0.65
CA LYS A 22 -7.13 -0.75 0.06
C LYS A 22 -7.87 -1.97 0.62
N ARG A 23 -9.13 -1.77 1.01
CA ARG A 23 -10.05 -2.87 1.32
C ARG A 23 -10.83 -3.23 0.06
N ILE A 24 -10.74 -4.49 -0.37
CA ILE A 24 -11.50 -5.02 -1.51
C ILE A 24 -12.22 -6.28 -0.99
N GLY A 25 -13.55 -6.19 -0.91
CA GLY A 25 -14.37 -7.20 -0.22
C GLY A 25 -13.98 -7.34 1.27
N SER A 26 -13.64 -8.57 1.66
CA SER A 26 -13.20 -8.93 3.00
C SER A 26 -11.68 -8.86 3.21
N SER A 27 -10.91 -8.49 2.18
CA SER A 27 -9.44 -8.52 2.20
C SER A 27 -8.82 -7.13 2.13
N TYR A 28 -7.61 -7.01 2.66
CA TYR A 28 -6.79 -5.79 2.62
C TYR A 28 -5.57 -5.99 1.73
N TYR A 29 -5.19 -4.95 1.00
CA TYR A 29 -4.11 -4.99 0.00
C TYR A 29 -3.25 -3.74 0.12
N ALA A 30 -1.93 -3.92 0.08
CA ALA A 30 -0.98 -2.82 0.10
C ALA A 30 -0.52 -2.47 -1.32
N TYR A 31 -0.48 -1.19 -1.61
CA TYR A 31 0.07 -0.62 -2.84
C TYR A 31 1.11 0.44 -2.47
N ARG A 32 2.15 0.65 -3.28
CA ARG A 32 2.97 1.86 -3.16
C ARG A 32 2.12 3.08 -3.48
N VAL A 33 2.41 4.19 -2.83
CA VAL A 33 1.85 5.49 -3.20
C VAL A 33 2.97 6.51 -3.32
N SER A 34 2.85 7.38 -4.30
CA SER A 34 3.67 8.57 -4.43
C SER A 34 2.79 9.78 -4.71
N SER A 35 3.42 10.95 -4.71
CA SER A 35 2.76 12.20 -5.06
C SER A 35 3.56 12.88 -6.16
N VAL A 36 2.88 13.36 -7.19
CA VAL A 36 3.50 14.15 -8.27
C VAL A 36 2.83 15.52 -8.31
N TYR A 37 3.56 16.57 -8.65
CA TYR A 37 2.96 17.89 -8.82
C TYR A 37 2.03 17.88 -10.04
N ASP A 38 0.81 18.38 -9.86
CA ASP A 38 -0.17 18.58 -10.92
C ASP A 38 -0.22 20.08 -11.25
N PRO A 39 0.30 20.52 -12.41
CA PRO A 39 0.36 21.94 -12.76
C PRO A 39 -1.03 22.54 -13.03
N GLU A 40 -1.99 21.73 -13.52
CA GLU A 40 -3.36 22.19 -13.80
C GLU A 40 -4.10 22.46 -12.49
N LYS A 41 -3.95 21.55 -11.51
CA LYS A 41 -4.55 21.71 -10.18
C LYS A 41 -3.71 22.56 -9.23
N ARG A 42 -2.49 22.94 -9.64
CA ARG A 42 -1.48 23.68 -8.87
C ARG A 42 -1.17 23.07 -7.50
N ARG A 43 -1.23 21.75 -7.38
CA ARG A 43 -0.98 21.02 -6.12
C ARG A 43 -0.48 19.60 -6.37
N ALA A 44 0.05 18.95 -5.35
CA ALA A 44 0.40 17.54 -5.44
C ALA A 44 -0.86 16.68 -5.68
N ARG A 45 -0.78 15.74 -6.62
CA ARG A 45 -1.76 14.67 -6.81
C ARG A 45 -1.17 13.33 -6.41
N LYS A 46 -1.99 12.51 -5.76
CA LYS A 46 -1.67 11.13 -5.40
C LYS A 46 -1.53 10.28 -6.67
N VAL A 47 -0.54 9.40 -6.68
CA VAL A 47 -0.35 8.35 -7.68
C VAL A 47 -0.27 7.02 -6.96
N SER A 48 -1.29 6.17 -7.14
CA SER A 48 -1.22 4.77 -6.72
C SER A 48 -0.26 4.03 -7.64
N GLY A 49 0.70 3.32 -7.05
CA GLY A 49 1.74 2.59 -7.77
C GLY A 49 1.59 1.08 -7.65
N GLU A 50 2.74 0.42 -7.63
CA GLU A 50 2.90 -1.04 -7.60
C GLU A 50 2.11 -1.74 -6.49
N TYR A 51 1.42 -2.84 -6.83
CA TYR A 51 0.88 -3.78 -5.84
C TYR A 51 2.01 -4.45 -5.06
N LEU A 52 1.99 -4.31 -3.73
CA LEU A 52 3.02 -4.87 -2.86
C LEU A 52 2.65 -6.27 -2.35
N GLY A 53 1.38 -6.51 -2.03
CA GLY A 53 0.95 -7.75 -1.41
C GLY A 53 -0.37 -7.64 -0.64
N LYS A 54 -0.83 -8.76 -0.08
CA LYS A 54 -2.07 -8.86 0.71
C LYS A 54 -1.73 -8.69 2.19
N ILE A 55 -2.61 -8.02 2.93
CA ILE A 55 -2.52 -7.90 4.39
C ILE A 55 -3.59 -8.79 5.01
N THR A 56 -3.16 -9.70 5.88
CA THR A 56 -4.01 -10.64 6.61
C THR A 56 -3.75 -10.54 8.10
N ARG A 57 -4.60 -11.18 8.92
CA ARG A 57 -4.40 -11.26 10.38
C ARG A 57 -3.10 -11.95 10.76
N ASN A 58 -2.54 -12.77 9.86
CA ASN A 58 -1.28 -13.46 10.07
C ASN A 58 -0.07 -12.64 9.60
N GLY A 59 -0.28 -11.43 9.06
CA GLY A 59 0.77 -10.54 8.58
C GLY A 59 0.66 -10.19 7.10
N PHE A 60 1.79 -9.82 6.50
CA PHE A 60 1.87 -9.40 5.10
C PHE A 60 2.33 -10.53 4.18
N GLU A 61 1.52 -10.80 3.15
CA GLU A 61 1.81 -11.74 2.07
C GLU A 61 2.31 -10.96 0.84
N PRO A 62 3.63 -10.87 0.60
CA PRO A 62 4.15 -10.13 -0.54
C PRO A 62 3.68 -10.73 -1.86
N LYS A 63 3.49 -9.90 -2.88
CA LYS A 63 3.24 -10.41 -4.23
C LYS A 63 4.36 -11.36 -4.63
N ARG A 64 4.01 -12.49 -5.24
CA ARG A 64 5.01 -13.40 -5.80
C ARG A 64 5.74 -12.67 -6.92
N ARG A 65 7.06 -12.65 -6.86
CA ARG A 65 7.87 -12.21 -8.00
C ARG A 65 7.73 -13.30 -9.06
N ALA A 66 7.30 -12.94 -10.26
CA ALA A 66 7.36 -13.87 -11.38
C ALA A 66 8.84 -14.24 -11.57
N VAL A 67 9.16 -15.53 -11.43
CA VAL A 67 10.44 -16.05 -11.90
C VAL A 67 10.27 -16.11 -13.42
N LEU A 68 10.96 -15.21 -14.12
CA LEU A 68 11.12 -15.27 -15.57
C LEU A 68 12.10 -16.40 -15.94
#